data_AF-A0A7S2SKY5-F1
#
_entry.id   AF-A0A7S2SKY5-F1
#
_cell.length_a   1.000
_cell.length_b   1.000
_cell.length_c   1.000
_cell.angle_alpha   90.00
_cell.angle_beta   90.00
_cell.angle_gamma   90.00
#
_symmetry.space_group_name_H-M   'P 1'
#
loop_
_entity.id
_entity.type
_entity.pdbx_description
1 polymer ?
#
loop_
_entity_poly.entity_id
_entity_poly.type
_entity_poly.pdbx_seq_one_letter_code
_entity_poly.pdbx_strand_id
1 'polypeptide(L)'
;TFTTPEYKRVEFAATSKEKNKLEAEKGQGLVSISWLLNDEEMDTYTDLAFNILHNLLLGNDSSPLKKNLDESNLGDSVIAEGYESYLLQATFSVGMKDVSAHAQRDVNKVVIDTLTGLATNGFESDDITAAVNTLEFELREFDTGSYPKAVGVFLTILQKWNYDLDPYSALQYEKPLKQLKKDIKEKGSMIFQNLIQTYLLDNNHRVVLELLPSETFEEEQLKEEKDRLSEIKKSFSDDELAELENKAEKLIALQEAPDALHDIQKIPHLRIEDIPQKVEKYPIQVTENAYDTGVTVLKHEVSSSHGILYANFGIDISNVSYDDIELLPIICNLMERGTKALTEVEFHRAVGVNTGGISVKLEFQPVLPKKFDSSYVTSGNNFKTLLFVKGKSTVNNASNLFELF
;
A
#
# COMPACT_ATOMS: atom_id res chain seq x y z
N THR A 1 -22.07 -18.71 -15.00
CA THR A 1 -20.77 -19.40 -15.16
C THR A 1 -20.10 -18.90 -16.41
N PHE A 2 -18.97 -18.21 -16.26
CA PHE A 2 -18.15 -17.75 -17.39
C PHE A 2 -17.44 -18.97 -17.99
N THR A 3 -17.50 -19.13 -19.32
CA THR A 3 -16.92 -20.29 -20.02
C THR A 3 -15.49 -20.04 -20.49
N THR A 4 -15.12 -18.77 -20.65
CA THR A 4 -13.78 -18.32 -21.02
C THR A 4 -13.48 -16.97 -20.35
N PRO A 5 -12.21 -16.66 -20.07
CA PRO A 5 -11.80 -15.32 -19.62
C PRO A 5 -12.16 -14.25 -20.65
N GLU A 6 -12.51 -13.07 -20.17
CA GLU A 6 -12.77 -11.89 -21.00
C GLU A 6 -11.47 -11.13 -21.27
N TYR A 7 -11.29 -10.65 -22.51
CA TYR A 7 -10.15 -9.84 -22.91
C TYR A 7 -10.65 -8.47 -23.33
N LYS A 8 -10.15 -7.41 -22.68
CA LYS A 8 -10.55 -6.04 -22.95
C LYS A 8 -9.34 -5.18 -23.21
N ARG A 9 -9.45 -4.32 -24.22
CA ARG A 9 -8.48 -3.28 -24.54
C ARG A 9 -9.19 -1.94 -24.42
N VAL A 10 -8.60 -1.03 -23.66
CA VAL A 10 -9.14 0.30 -23.41
C VAL A 10 -8.00 1.30 -23.59
N GLU A 11 -8.30 2.45 -24.17
CA GLU A 11 -7.34 3.53 -24.32
C GLU A 11 -7.43 4.50 -23.14
N PHE A 12 -6.32 5.13 -22.80
CA PHE A 12 -6.26 6.23 -21.85
C PHE A 12 -5.40 7.36 -22.42
N ALA A 13 -5.61 8.58 -21.94
CA ALA A 13 -4.84 9.74 -22.40
C ALA A 13 -3.35 9.55 -22.08
N ALA A 14 -2.50 9.62 -23.12
CA ALA A 14 -1.06 9.64 -22.92
C ALA A 14 -0.67 10.90 -22.13
N THR A 15 0.23 10.76 -21.15
CA THR A 15 0.77 11.92 -20.44
C THR A 15 1.57 12.80 -21.40
N SER A 16 1.35 14.11 -21.35
CA SER A 16 1.96 15.06 -22.28
C SER A 16 3.49 15.03 -22.16
N LYS A 17 4.13 14.68 -23.29
CA LYS A 17 5.58 14.53 -23.44
C LYS A 17 6.32 15.85 -23.21
N GLU A 18 6.97 16.02 -22.07
CA GLU A 18 8.28 16.69 -22.04
C GLU A 18 9.40 15.67 -22.30
N LYS A 19 9.67 15.42 -23.59
CA LYS A 19 10.99 15.09 -24.16
C LYS A 19 11.90 14.06 -23.43
N ASN A 20 11.42 12.86 -23.12
CA ASN A 20 12.33 11.72 -22.96
C ASN A 20 12.13 10.68 -24.05
N LYS A 21 13.05 10.67 -25.03
CA LYS A 21 13.13 9.67 -26.12
C LYS A 21 13.22 8.22 -25.60
N LEU A 22 13.69 8.03 -24.36
CA LEU A 22 13.79 6.73 -23.68
C LEU A 22 12.42 6.11 -23.33
N GLU A 23 11.40 6.92 -23.03
CA GLU A 23 10.07 6.41 -22.63
C GLU A 23 9.24 5.97 -23.86
N ALA A 24 9.45 6.61 -25.01
CA ALA A 24 8.78 6.23 -26.25
C ALA A 24 9.23 4.85 -26.79
N GLU A 25 10.43 4.38 -26.40
CA GLU A 25 10.94 3.06 -26.78
C GLU A 25 10.48 1.93 -25.84
N LYS A 26 10.06 2.25 -24.60
CA LYS A 26 9.75 1.26 -23.55
C LYS A 26 8.30 0.79 -23.48
N GLY A 27 7.38 1.46 -24.17
CA GLY A 27 5.96 1.16 -24.07
C GLY A 27 5.37 1.74 -22.77
N GLN A 28 4.21 2.38 -22.88
CA GLN A 28 3.53 3.01 -21.73
C GLN A 28 2.19 2.31 -21.44
N GLY A 29 2.02 1.08 -21.95
CA GLY A 29 0.82 0.30 -21.72
C GLY A 29 0.78 -0.25 -20.29
N LEU A 30 -0.41 -0.64 -19.85
CA LEU A 30 -0.60 -1.42 -18.63
C LEU A 30 -1.36 -2.69 -18.99
N VAL A 31 -1.00 -3.81 -18.39
CA VAL A 31 -1.76 -5.06 -18.49
C VAL A 31 -2.08 -5.53 -17.09
N SER A 32 -3.35 -5.79 -16.81
CA SER A 32 -3.83 -6.36 -15.54
C SER A 32 -4.67 -7.60 -15.80
N ILE A 33 -4.50 -8.61 -14.95
CA ILE A 33 -5.30 -9.82 -14.92
C ILE A 33 -6.00 -9.86 -13.57
N SER A 34 -7.34 -9.85 -13.61
CA SER A 34 -8.18 -9.75 -12.42
C SER A 34 -9.20 -10.89 -12.37
N TRP A 35 -9.41 -11.43 -11.18
CA TRP A 35 -10.40 -12.48 -10.88
C TRP A 35 -11.42 -11.97 -9.87
N LEU A 36 -12.68 -12.38 -10.05
CA LEU A 36 -13.68 -12.34 -8.99
C LEU A 36 -13.71 -13.70 -8.29
N LEU A 37 -13.56 -13.73 -6.96
CA LEU A 37 -13.22 -14.97 -6.25
C LEU A 37 -14.42 -15.70 -5.65
N ASN A 38 -15.50 -14.99 -5.31
CA ASN A 38 -16.63 -15.59 -4.60
C ASN A 38 -17.96 -15.03 -5.09
N ASP A 39 -18.95 -15.91 -5.28
CA ASP A 39 -20.35 -15.52 -5.51
C ASP A 39 -21.13 -15.43 -4.20
N GLU A 40 -20.79 -16.26 -3.21
CA GLU A 40 -21.33 -16.25 -1.85
C GLU A 40 -20.38 -15.54 -0.89
N GLU A 41 -20.82 -15.22 0.33
CA GLU A 41 -19.97 -14.61 1.35
C GLU A 41 -18.69 -15.43 1.57
N MET A 42 -17.53 -14.78 1.48
CA MET A 42 -16.26 -15.42 1.84
C MET A 42 -16.14 -15.50 3.36
N ASP A 43 -15.98 -16.72 3.87
CA ASP A 43 -15.80 -16.98 5.30
C ASP A 43 -14.40 -16.55 5.77
N THR A 44 -14.27 -16.24 7.06
CA THR A 44 -13.03 -15.72 7.64
C THR A 44 -11.85 -16.68 7.52
N TYR A 45 -12.06 -18.00 7.49
CA TYR A 45 -10.96 -18.94 7.30
C TYR A 45 -10.38 -18.82 5.89
N THR A 46 -11.26 -18.79 4.88
CA THR A 46 -10.86 -18.64 3.48
C THR A 46 -10.21 -17.28 3.23
N ASP A 47 -10.77 -16.20 3.80
CA ASP A 47 -10.20 -14.85 3.73
C ASP A 47 -8.77 -14.78 4.32
N LEU A 48 -8.55 -15.35 5.51
CA LEU A 48 -7.20 -15.43 6.11
C LEU A 48 -6.24 -16.26 5.25
N ALA A 49 -6.72 -17.36 4.65
CA ALA A 49 -5.90 -18.20 3.79
C ALA A 49 -5.50 -17.47 2.49
N PHE A 50 -6.38 -16.62 1.95
CA PHE A 50 -6.07 -15.74 0.84
C PHE A 50 -5.12 -14.61 1.20
N ASN A 51 -5.19 -14.04 2.40
CA ASN A 51 -4.20 -13.07 2.88
C ASN A 51 -2.79 -13.69 2.98
N ILE A 52 -2.69 -14.95 3.42
CA ILE A 52 -1.41 -15.69 3.39
C ILE A 52 -0.97 -15.96 1.94
N LEU A 53 -1.89 -16.39 1.08
CA LEU A 53 -1.59 -16.63 -0.34
C LEU A 53 -1.14 -15.35 -1.06
N HIS A 54 -1.75 -14.20 -0.77
CA HIS A 54 -1.32 -12.88 -1.25
C HIS A 54 0.15 -12.66 -0.90
N ASN A 55 0.51 -12.79 0.37
CA ASN A 55 1.89 -12.60 0.84
C ASN A 55 2.85 -13.58 0.16
N LEU A 56 2.46 -14.85 -0.01
CA LEU A 56 3.23 -15.86 -0.72
C LEU A 56 3.46 -15.49 -2.19
N LEU A 57 2.48 -14.91 -2.89
CA LEU A 57 2.59 -14.58 -4.30
C LEU A 57 3.29 -13.24 -4.57
N LEU A 58 3.02 -12.23 -3.74
CA LEU A 58 3.32 -10.82 -4.03
C LEU A 58 3.97 -10.03 -2.88
N GLY A 59 4.10 -10.62 -1.69
CA GLY A 59 4.45 -9.88 -0.45
C GLY A 59 5.84 -9.23 -0.45
N ASN A 60 6.82 -9.76 -1.19
CA ASN A 60 8.15 -9.15 -1.32
C ASN A 60 8.79 -9.46 -2.69
N ASP A 61 9.97 -8.88 -2.96
CA ASP A 61 10.71 -9.03 -4.22
C ASP A 61 11.13 -10.49 -4.52
N SER A 62 11.14 -11.36 -3.51
CA SER A 62 11.43 -12.79 -3.66
C SER A 62 10.16 -13.65 -3.84
N SER A 63 8.97 -13.08 -3.66
CA SER A 63 7.71 -13.82 -3.86
C SER A 63 7.57 -14.23 -5.34
N PRO A 64 7.29 -15.51 -5.64
CA PRO A 64 7.43 -16.10 -6.98
C PRO A 64 6.65 -15.38 -8.09
N LEU A 65 5.42 -14.92 -7.84
CA LEU A 65 4.64 -14.26 -8.88
C LEU A 65 5.18 -12.87 -9.19
N LYS A 66 5.50 -12.08 -8.15
CA LYS A 66 6.15 -10.77 -8.31
C LYS A 66 7.51 -10.92 -9.00
N LYS A 67 8.36 -11.79 -8.47
CA LYS A 67 9.70 -12.08 -8.99
C LYS A 67 9.69 -12.49 -10.46
N ASN A 68 8.83 -13.44 -10.85
CA ASN A 68 8.79 -13.91 -12.23
C ASN A 68 8.29 -12.83 -13.21
N LEU A 69 7.41 -11.93 -12.76
CA LEU A 69 6.98 -10.79 -13.56
C LEU A 69 8.12 -9.76 -13.70
N ASP A 70 8.81 -9.43 -12.61
CA ASP A 70 9.98 -8.53 -12.63
C ASP A 70 11.10 -9.09 -13.55
N GLU A 71 11.44 -10.38 -13.41
CA GLU A 71 12.47 -11.04 -14.21
C GLU A 71 12.07 -11.27 -15.68
N SER A 72 10.78 -11.14 -16.01
CA SER A 72 10.29 -11.29 -17.40
C SER A 72 10.76 -10.16 -18.32
N ASN A 73 11.12 -9.00 -17.76
CA ASN A 73 11.49 -7.78 -18.50
C ASN A 73 10.41 -7.34 -19.54
N LEU A 74 9.13 -7.65 -19.28
CA LEU A 74 8.02 -7.28 -20.17
C LEU A 74 7.47 -5.87 -19.91
N GLY A 75 7.84 -5.26 -18.78
CA GLY A 75 7.55 -3.89 -18.38
C GLY A 75 8.45 -3.45 -17.21
N ASP A 76 8.34 -2.20 -16.78
CA ASP A 76 9.24 -1.62 -15.78
C ASP A 76 8.78 -1.83 -14.32
N SER A 77 7.50 -2.14 -14.08
CA SER A 77 6.96 -2.31 -12.72
C SER A 77 5.77 -3.26 -12.65
N VAL A 78 5.71 -4.10 -11.61
CA VAL A 78 4.57 -4.99 -11.33
C VAL A 78 3.40 -4.22 -10.70
N ILE A 79 2.20 -4.44 -11.22
CA ILE A 79 0.93 -4.08 -10.57
C ILE A 79 0.60 -5.21 -9.60
N ALA A 80 0.82 -5.00 -8.30
CA ALA A 80 0.66 -6.00 -7.25
C ALA A 80 -0.49 -5.65 -6.29
N GLU A 81 -1.69 -5.38 -6.83
CA GLU A 81 -2.90 -5.16 -6.01
C GLU A 81 -3.22 -6.41 -5.18
N GLY A 82 -3.05 -7.60 -5.77
CA GLY A 82 -3.23 -8.89 -5.12
C GLY A 82 -4.68 -9.10 -4.67
N TYR A 83 -4.84 -9.79 -3.54
CA TYR A 83 -6.13 -10.09 -2.92
C TYR A 83 -6.75 -8.86 -2.24
N GLU A 84 -8.02 -8.59 -2.54
CA GLU A 84 -8.83 -7.55 -1.90
C GLU A 84 -10.21 -8.10 -1.50
N SER A 85 -10.66 -7.82 -0.27
CA SER A 85 -11.92 -8.35 0.28
C SER A 85 -12.83 -7.32 0.95
N TYR A 86 -12.60 -6.02 0.70
CA TYR A 86 -13.39 -4.94 1.30
C TYR A 86 -14.72 -4.64 0.60
N LEU A 87 -14.95 -5.21 -0.59
CA LEU A 87 -16.23 -5.14 -1.32
C LEU A 87 -17.06 -6.42 -1.09
N LEU A 88 -18.29 -6.45 -1.63
CA LEU A 88 -19.21 -7.59 -1.50
C LEU A 88 -18.56 -8.91 -1.94
N GLN A 89 -17.80 -8.85 -3.04
CA GLN A 89 -17.10 -9.98 -3.62
C GLN A 89 -15.61 -9.64 -3.67
N ALA A 90 -14.79 -10.57 -3.19
CA ALA A 90 -13.36 -10.43 -3.18
C ALA A 90 -12.78 -10.58 -4.59
N THR A 91 -11.67 -9.89 -4.82
CA THR A 91 -10.94 -9.92 -6.09
C THR A 91 -9.49 -10.32 -5.86
N PHE A 92 -8.86 -10.80 -6.93
CA PHE A 92 -7.41 -10.89 -7.01
C PHE A 92 -6.95 -10.22 -8.29
N SER A 93 -6.02 -9.28 -8.23
CA SER A 93 -5.51 -8.54 -9.40
C SER A 93 -3.97 -8.54 -9.44
N VAL A 94 -3.40 -8.79 -10.61
CA VAL A 94 -1.94 -8.69 -10.83
C VAL A 94 -1.63 -8.28 -12.25
N GLY A 95 -0.54 -7.55 -12.47
CA GLY A 95 -0.21 -7.05 -13.80
C GLY A 95 1.16 -6.42 -13.90
N MET A 96 1.37 -5.66 -14.98
CA MET A 96 2.58 -4.87 -15.20
C MET A 96 2.24 -3.52 -15.83
N LYS A 97 3.04 -2.50 -15.48
CA LYS A 97 3.06 -1.17 -16.08
C LYS A 97 4.24 -1.03 -17.03
N ASP A 98 4.15 -0.03 -17.90
CA ASP A 98 5.16 0.32 -18.89
C ASP A 98 5.47 -0.88 -19.80
N VAL A 99 4.42 -1.57 -20.22
CA VAL A 99 4.52 -2.69 -21.13
C VAL A 99 4.39 -2.22 -22.57
N SER A 100 5.08 -2.89 -23.48
CA SER A 100 4.89 -2.65 -24.92
C SER A 100 3.48 -3.05 -25.37
N ALA A 101 2.97 -2.42 -26.43
CA ALA A 101 1.62 -2.65 -26.97
C ALA A 101 1.37 -4.08 -27.51
N HIS A 102 2.35 -4.97 -27.42
CA HIS A 102 2.27 -6.36 -27.85
C HIS A 102 2.51 -7.36 -26.71
N ALA A 103 2.84 -6.90 -25.51
CA ALA A 103 3.24 -7.75 -24.38
C ALA A 103 2.06 -8.41 -23.63
N GLN A 104 0.80 -8.10 -23.96
CA GLN A 104 -0.39 -8.62 -23.25
C GLN A 104 -0.36 -10.15 -23.10
N ARG A 105 -0.15 -10.86 -24.21
CA ARG A 105 -0.16 -12.33 -24.22
C ARG A 105 0.98 -12.88 -23.37
N ASP A 106 2.12 -12.20 -23.38
CA ASP A 106 3.32 -12.62 -22.67
C ASP A 106 3.17 -12.39 -21.17
N VAL A 107 2.62 -11.25 -20.73
CA VAL A 107 2.36 -10.97 -19.31
C VAL A 107 1.33 -11.96 -18.76
N ASN A 108 0.18 -12.13 -19.43
CA ASN A 108 -0.81 -13.12 -19.02
C ASN A 108 -0.23 -14.54 -19.00
N LYS A 109 0.65 -14.88 -19.95
CA LYS A 109 1.33 -16.17 -19.96
C LYS A 109 2.24 -16.35 -18.74
N VAL A 110 3.06 -15.36 -18.39
CA VAL A 110 3.93 -15.42 -17.20
C VAL A 110 3.10 -15.64 -15.93
N VAL A 111 1.98 -14.92 -15.79
CA VAL A 111 1.08 -15.08 -14.64
C VAL A 111 0.51 -16.49 -14.58
N ILE A 112 -0.11 -16.97 -15.66
CA ILE A 112 -0.75 -18.29 -15.68
C ILE A 112 0.26 -19.44 -15.54
N ASP A 113 1.41 -19.36 -16.21
CA ASP A 113 2.47 -20.37 -16.09
C ASP A 113 3.01 -20.42 -14.65
N THR A 114 3.20 -19.26 -14.01
CA THR A 114 3.67 -19.18 -12.62
C THR A 114 2.64 -19.80 -11.66
N LEU A 115 1.37 -19.41 -11.79
CA LEU A 115 0.28 -19.98 -10.97
C LEU A 115 0.14 -21.50 -11.18
N THR A 116 0.28 -21.97 -12.42
CA THR A 116 0.22 -23.42 -12.74
C THR A 116 1.39 -24.18 -12.10
N GLY A 117 2.59 -23.61 -12.15
CA GLY A 117 3.77 -24.16 -11.49
C GLY A 117 3.59 -24.25 -9.98
N LEU A 118 3.05 -23.19 -9.36
CA LEU A 118 2.80 -23.14 -7.92
C LEU A 118 1.67 -24.09 -7.49
N ALA A 119 0.60 -24.22 -8.27
CA ALA A 119 -0.46 -25.20 -8.00
C ALA A 119 0.07 -26.64 -8.03
N THR A 120 1.07 -26.92 -8.87
CA THR A 120 1.67 -28.26 -9.00
C THR A 120 2.72 -28.53 -7.93
N ASN A 121 3.66 -27.60 -7.73
CA ASN A 121 4.86 -27.81 -6.92
C ASN A 121 4.70 -27.31 -5.47
N GLY A 122 3.76 -26.41 -5.22
CA GLY A 122 3.56 -25.77 -3.91
C GLY A 122 4.62 -24.71 -3.58
N PHE A 123 4.69 -24.40 -2.29
CA PHE A 123 5.58 -23.43 -1.66
C PHE A 123 6.46 -24.12 -0.61
N GLU A 124 7.64 -23.55 -0.37
CA GLU A 124 8.53 -24.01 0.69
C GLU A 124 7.93 -23.74 2.08
N SER A 125 8.22 -24.63 3.03
CA SER A 125 7.68 -24.53 4.40
C SER A 125 8.08 -23.24 5.11
N ASP A 126 9.28 -22.73 4.83
CA ASP A 126 9.79 -21.50 5.42
C ASP A 126 9.06 -20.27 4.86
N ASP A 127 8.70 -20.27 3.57
CA ASP A 127 7.90 -19.20 2.95
C ASP A 127 6.49 -19.13 3.57
N ILE A 128 5.87 -20.30 3.77
CA ILE A 128 4.57 -20.40 4.43
C ILE A 128 4.66 -19.89 5.87
N THR A 129 5.71 -20.27 6.59
CA THR A 129 5.91 -19.83 7.98
C THR A 129 6.12 -18.32 8.06
N ALA A 130 6.90 -17.74 7.14
CA ALA A 130 7.08 -16.29 7.04
C ALA A 130 5.75 -15.57 6.77
N ALA A 131 4.97 -16.02 5.78
CA ALA A 131 3.70 -15.39 5.44
C ALA A 131 2.64 -15.50 6.56
N VAL A 132 2.59 -16.63 7.27
CA VAL A 132 1.75 -16.79 8.47
C VAL A 132 2.17 -15.82 9.56
N ASN A 133 3.47 -15.68 9.83
CA ASN A 133 3.98 -14.81 10.87
C ASN A 133 3.73 -13.33 10.54
N THR A 134 3.88 -12.92 9.28
CA THR A 134 3.52 -11.57 8.81
C THR A 134 2.06 -11.27 9.10
N LEU A 135 1.13 -12.14 8.67
CA LEU A 135 -0.30 -11.94 8.92
C LEU A 135 -0.64 -11.89 10.41
N GLU A 136 -0.05 -12.78 11.22
CA GLU A 136 -0.25 -12.75 12.68
C GLU A 136 0.27 -11.45 13.30
N PHE A 137 1.38 -10.93 12.80
CA PHE A 137 1.95 -9.67 13.25
C PHE A 137 1.04 -8.50 12.90
N GLU A 138 0.56 -8.40 11.66
CA GLU A 138 -0.37 -7.36 11.20
C GLU A 138 -1.66 -7.33 12.02
N LEU A 139 -2.28 -8.50 12.25
CA LEU A 139 -3.50 -8.64 13.04
C LEU A 139 -3.29 -8.25 14.52
N ARG A 140 -2.10 -8.56 15.06
CA ARG A 140 -1.75 -8.24 16.45
C ARG A 140 -1.42 -6.77 16.65
N GLU A 141 -0.65 -6.21 15.73
CA GLU A 141 -0.22 -4.82 15.78
C GLU A 141 -1.42 -3.90 15.59
N PHE A 142 -2.27 -4.24 14.61
CA PHE A 142 -3.41 -3.44 14.17
C PHE A 142 -2.99 -1.97 14.05
N ASP A 143 -1.92 -1.75 13.28
CA ASP A 143 -1.32 -0.43 13.09
C ASP A 143 -2.19 0.40 12.14
N THR A 144 -2.89 1.37 12.69
CA THR A 144 -3.70 2.33 11.93
C THR A 144 -2.91 3.60 11.59
N GLY A 145 -1.60 3.64 11.87
CA GLY A 145 -0.75 4.81 11.67
C GLY A 145 -1.29 6.03 12.39
N SER A 146 -1.50 7.13 11.64
CA SER A 146 -2.08 8.36 12.19
C SER A 146 -3.60 8.32 12.39
N TYR A 147 -4.29 7.29 11.87
CA TYR A 147 -5.74 7.18 12.04
C TYR A 147 -6.08 6.66 13.44
N PRO A 148 -7.14 7.18 14.08
CA PRO A 148 -7.62 6.63 15.34
C PRO A 148 -8.01 5.16 15.17
N LYS A 149 -7.60 4.29 16.10
CA LYS A 149 -7.95 2.85 16.06
C LYS A 149 -9.45 2.59 15.94
N ALA A 150 -10.29 3.45 16.54
CA ALA A 150 -11.74 3.37 16.41
C ALA A 150 -12.23 3.49 14.96
N VAL A 151 -11.58 4.32 14.14
CA VAL A 151 -11.88 4.42 12.71
C VAL A 151 -11.49 3.14 11.99
N GLY A 152 -10.32 2.56 12.28
CA GLY A 152 -9.91 1.27 11.72
C GLY A 152 -10.90 0.14 12.06
N VAL A 153 -11.33 0.05 13.32
CA VAL A 153 -12.36 -0.93 13.75
C VAL A 153 -13.68 -0.69 13.02
N PHE A 154 -14.13 0.57 12.93
CA PHE A 154 -15.37 0.92 12.23
C PHE A 154 -15.32 0.53 10.75
N LEU A 155 -14.23 0.85 10.05
CA LEU A 155 -14.04 0.48 8.64
C LEU A 155 -14.00 -1.05 8.45
N THR A 156 -13.38 -1.78 9.37
CA THR A 156 -13.36 -3.27 9.35
C THR A 156 -14.78 -3.83 9.47
N ILE A 157 -15.58 -3.31 10.40
CA ILE A 157 -16.97 -3.72 10.59
C ILE A 157 -17.83 -3.43 9.34
N LEU A 158 -17.63 -2.28 8.70
CA LEU A 158 -18.41 -1.87 7.52
C LEU A 158 -18.27 -2.84 6.33
N GLN A 159 -17.15 -3.55 6.21
CA GLN A 159 -16.95 -4.54 5.16
C GLN A 159 -17.98 -5.67 5.20
N LYS A 160 -18.55 -5.97 6.38
CA LYS A 160 -19.64 -6.93 6.55
C LYS A 160 -20.99 -6.22 6.66
N TRP A 161 -21.06 -5.15 7.45
CA TRP A 161 -22.32 -4.49 7.77
C TRP A 161 -23.00 -3.84 6.55
N ASN A 162 -22.23 -3.33 5.58
CA ASN A 162 -22.76 -2.76 4.34
C ASN A 162 -23.53 -3.77 3.47
N TYR A 163 -23.36 -5.07 3.73
CA TYR A 163 -23.93 -6.16 2.94
C TYR A 163 -24.88 -7.03 3.77
N ASP A 164 -25.45 -6.45 4.83
CA ASP A 164 -26.39 -7.12 5.75
C ASP A 164 -25.83 -8.36 6.48
N LEU A 165 -24.50 -8.44 6.60
CA LEU A 165 -23.80 -9.51 7.33
C LEU A 165 -23.52 -9.11 8.77
N ASP A 166 -23.17 -10.08 9.62
CA ASP A 166 -22.86 -9.81 11.04
C ASP A 166 -21.62 -8.91 11.19
N PRO A 167 -21.77 -7.66 11.68
CA PRO A 167 -20.65 -6.73 11.86
C PRO A 167 -19.55 -7.26 12.78
N TYR A 168 -19.90 -8.10 13.77
CA TYR A 168 -18.92 -8.61 14.73
C TYR A 168 -18.02 -9.69 14.16
N SER A 169 -18.51 -10.44 13.16
CA SER A 169 -17.75 -11.51 12.51
C SER A 169 -16.45 -11.00 11.87
N ALA A 170 -16.44 -9.75 11.37
CA ALA A 170 -15.27 -9.10 10.79
C ALA A 170 -14.10 -8.95 11.77
N LEU A 171 -14.37 -8.92 13.08
CA LEU A 171 -13.37 -8.74 14.12
C LEU A 171 -12.88 -10.08 14.71
N GLN A 172 -13.50 -11.20 14.36
CA GLN A 172 -13.29 -12.50 15.02
C GLN A 172 -12.35 -13.42 14.23
N TYR A 173 -11.06 -13.09 14.17
CA TYR A 173 -10.08 -13.88 13.43
C TYR A 173 -9.43 -15.02 14.24
N GLU A 174 -9.39 -14.96 15.57
CA GLU A 174 -8.55 -15.87 16.39
C GLU A 174 -8.86 -17.36 16.20
N LYS A 175 -10.15 -17.74 16.19
CA LYS A 175 -10.57 -19.14 16.02
C LYS A 175 -10.27 -19.65 14.60
N PRO A 176 -10.71 -18.96 13.51
CA PRO A 176 -10.32 -19.30 12.15
C PRO A 176 -8.80 -19.40 11.95
N LEU A 177 -8.04 -18.42 12.45
CA LEU A 177 -6.58 -18.39 12.33
C LEU A 177 -5.90 -19.57 13.02
N LYS A 178 -6.35 -19.91 14.23
CA LYS A 178 -5.85 -21.09 14.95
C LYS A 178 -6.12 -22.39 14.19
N GLN A 179 -7.29 -22.51 13.58
CA GLN A 179 -7.66 -23.67 12.77
C GLN A 179 -6.80 -23.72 11.50
N LEU A 180 -6.65 -22.60 10.80
CA LEU A 180 -5.80 -22.49 9.60
C LEU A 180 -4.34 -22.87 9.89
N LYS A 181 -3.77 -22.39 10.99
CA LYS A 181 -2.41 -22.77 11.43
C LYS A 181 -2.28 -24.27 11.72
N LYS A 182 -3.32 -24.91 12.27
CA LYS A 182 -3.33 -26.36 12.47
C LYS A 182 -3.35 -27.08 11.12
N ASP A 183 -4.21 -26.66 10.21
CA ASP A 183 -4.32 -27.27 8.89
C ASP A 183 -3.03 -27.09 8.08
N ILE A 184 -2.37 -25.92 8.15
CA ILE A 184 -1.06 -25.69 7.52
C ILE A 184 -0.01 -26.67 8.04
N LYS A 185 0.02 -26.95 9.35
CA LYS A 185 0.95 -27.95 9.92
C LYS A 185 0.66 -29.37 9.43
N GLU A 186 -0.60 -29.71 9.20
CA GLU A 186 -1.02 -31.06 8.80
C GLU A 186 -0.90 -31.27 7.28
N LYS A 187 -1.24 -30.26 6.48
CA LYS A 187 -1.39 -30.33 5.01
C LYS A 187 -0.28 -29.60 4.25
N GLY A 188 0.54 -28.80 4.94
CA GLY A 188 1.60 -28.00 4.33
C GLY A 188 1.07 -27.07 3.23
N SER A 189 1.82 -27.00 2.13
CA SER A 189 1.48 -26.15 0.97
C SER A 189 0.19 -26.52 0.24
N MET A 190 -0.39 -27.71 0.48
CA MET A 190 -1.54 -28.21 -0.28
C MET A 190 -2.76 -27.28 -0.17
N ILE A 191 -2.91 -26.55 0.94
CA ILE A 191 -3.99 -25.57 1.12
C ILE A 191 -3.90 -24.47 0.05
N PHE A 192 -2.72 -23.91 -0.15
CA PHE A 192 -2.48 -22.81 -1.10
C PHE A 192 -2.53 -23.29 -2.55
N GLN A 193 -2.06 -24.51 -2.81
CA GLN A 193 -2.19 -25.15 -4.13
C GLN A 193 -3.66 -25.28 -4.53
N ASN A 194 -4.51 -25.73 -3.60
CA ASN A 194 -5.94 -25.86 -3.84
C ASN A 194 -6.61 -24.50 -4.05
N LEU A 195 -6.21 -23.46 -3.31
CA LEU A 195 -6.73 -22.11 -3.52
C LEU A 195 -6.38 -21.58 -4.92
N ILE A 196 -5.12 -21.70 -5.34
CA ILE A 196 -4.69 -21.29 -6.69
C ILE A 196 -5.48 -22.05 -7.76
N GLN A 197 -5.58 -23.38 -7.61
CA GLN A 197 -6.28 -24.22 -8.57
C GLN A 197 -7.76 -23.82 -8.69
N THR A 198 -8.45 -23.70 -7.56
CA THR A 198 -9.91 -23.50 -7.53
C THR A 198 -10.32 -22.09 -7.92
N TYR A 199 -9.66 -21.08 -7.35
CA TYR A 199 -10.12 -19.70 -7.44
C TYR A 199 -9.44 -18.87 -8.53
N LEU A 200 -8.30 -19.33 -9.05
CA LEU A 200 -7.54 -18.60 -10.07
C LEU A 200 -7.44 -19.39 -11.38
N LEU A 201 -7.00 -20.65 -11.36
CA LEU A 201 -6.77 -21.43 -12.58
C LEU A 201 -8.07 -21.97 -13.20
N ASP A 202 -8.95 -22.58 -12.39
CA ASP A 202 -10.24 -23.13 -12.83
C ASP A 202 -11.34 -22.07 -12.92
N ASN A 203 -11.05 -20.86 -12.43
CA ASN A 203 -11.99 -19.74 -12.42
C ASN A 203 -11.90 -18.90 -13.69
N ASN A 204 -12.90 -19.05 -14.55
CA ASN A 204 -13.06 -18.26 -15.77
C ASN A 204 -13.73 -16.90 -15.55
N HIS A 205 -14.15 -16.55 -14.33
CA HIS A 205 -14.57 -15.18 -13.98
C HIS A 205 -13.34 -14.28 -13.85
N ARG A 206 -12.62 -14.17 -14.97
CA ARG A 206 -11.32 -13.53 -15.11
C ARG A 206 -11.37 -12.54 -16.27
N VAL A 207 -10.80 -11.36 -16.04
CA VAL A 207 -10.62 -10.32 -17.07
C VAL A 207 -9.13 -10.08 -17.27
N VAL A 208 -8.69 -10.04 -18.52
CA VAL A 208 -7.38 -9.52 -18.93
C VAL A 208 -7.61 -8.15 -19.56
N LEU A 209 -7.23 -7.10 -18.84
CA LEU A 209 -7.36 -5.71 -19.24
C LEU A 209 -6.03 -5.18 -19.77
N GLU A 210 -6.04 -4.64 -20.98
CA GLU A 210 -4.93 -3.91 -21.59
C GLU A 210 -5.31 -2.43 -21.69
N LEU A 211 -4.54 -1.58 -21.03
CA LEU A 211 -4.66 -0.13 -21.11
C LEU A 211 -3.56 0.40 -22.01
N LEU A 212 -3.93 1.11 -23.08
CA LEU A 212 -2.98 1.67 -24.04
C LEU A 212 -3.00 3.19 -24.02
N PRO A 213 -1.82 3.85 -24.04
CA PRO A 213 -1.75 5.29 -24.17
C PRO A 213 -2.26 5.71 -25.56
N SER A 214 -3.06 6.76 -25.61
CA SER A 214 -3.56 7.35 -26.85
C SER A 214 -3.30 8.86 -26.82
N GLU A 215 -2.65 9.36 -27.88
CA GLU A 215 -2.33 10.79 -28.04
C GLU A 215 -3.57 11.62 -28.41
N THR A 216 -4.65 10.99 -28.88
CA THR A 216 -5.88 11.67 -29.31
C THR A 216 -7.03 11.55 -28.31
N PHE A 217 -6.94 10.66 -27.33
CA PHE A 217 -8.04 10.36 -26.40
C PHE A 217 -8.58 11.61 -25.67
N GLU A 218 -7.69 12.50 -25.20
CA GLU A 218 -8.11 13.74 -24.54
C GLU A 218 -8.83 14.69 -25.51
N GLU A 219 -8.33 14.84 -26.74
CA GLU A 219 -8.97 15.67 -27.77
C GLU A 219 -10.35 15.11 -28.17
N GLU A 220 -10.48 13.78 -28.26
CA GLU A 220 -11.72 13.08 -28.55
C GLU A 220 -12.76 13.27 -27.43
N GLN A 221 -12.37 13.09 -26.17
CA GLN A 221 -13.23 13.33 -25.00
C GLN A 221 -13.71 14.79 -24.95
N LEU A 222 -12.79 15.75 -25.15
CA LEU A 222 -13.13 17.18 -25.17
C LEU A 222 -14.07 17.53 -26.32
N LYS A 223 -13.91 16.88 -27.48
CA LYS A 223 -14.79 17.09 -28.62
C LYS A 223 -16.18 16.50 -28.34
N GLU A 224 -16.27 15.27 -27.83
CA GLU A 224 -17.53 14.63 -27.45
C GLU A 224 -18.28 15.50 -26.44
N GLU A 225 -17.59 16.01 -25.42
CA GLU A 225 -18.17 16.90 -24.42
C GLU A 225 -18.68 18.20 -25.06
N LYS A 226 -17.88 18.85 -25.92
CA LYS A 226 -18.29 20.09 -26.61
C LYS A 226 -19.48 19.87 -27.53
N ASP A 227 -19.51 18.77 -28.27
CA ASP A 227 -20.60 18.43 -29.19
C ASP A 227 -21.88 18.18 -28.39
N ARG A 228 -21.81 17.39 -27.31
CA ARG A 228 -22.93 17.15 -26.38
C ARG A 228 -23.45 18.45 -25.75
N LEU A 229 -22.56 19.32 -25.27
CA LEU A 229 -22.94 20.63 -24.73
C LEU A 229 -23.56 21.54 -25.80
N SER A 230 -23.07 21.48 -27.04
CA SER A 230 -23.65 22.22 -28.17
C SER A 230 -25.07 21.74 -28.49
N GLU A 231 -25.30 20.43 -28.48
CA GLU A 231 -26.64 19.85 -28.68
C GLU A 231 -27.60 20.23 -27.57
N ILE A 232 -27.19 20.13 -26.30
CA ILE A 232 -27.97 20.58 -25.15
C ILE A 232 -28.31 22.06 -25.31
N LYS A 233 -27.32 22.91 -25.65
CA LYS A 233 -27.55 24.34 -25.85
C LYS A 233 -28.56 24.63 -26.97
N LYS A 234 -28.53 23.89 -28.09
CA LYS A 234 -29.48 24.03 -29.20
C LYS A 234 -30.90 23.59 -28.84
N SER A 235 -31.06 22.73 -27.83
CA SER A 235 -32.36 22.26 -27.37
C SER A 235 -33.13 23.29 -26.53
N PHE A 236 -32.44 24.31 -26.01
CA PHE A 236 -33.06 25.38 -25.24
C PHE A 236 -33.66 26.47 -26.13
N SER A 237 -34.79 27.00 -25.68
CA SER A 237 -35.34 28.26 -26.13
C SER A 237 -34.54 29.46 -25.59
N ASP A 238 -34.73 30.64 -26.20
CA ASP A 238 -34.06 31.87 -25.76
C ASP A 238 -34.40 32.22 -24.30
N ASP A 239 -35.64 31.95 -23.86
CA ASP A 239 -36.07 32.17 -22.47
C ASP A 239 -35.35 31.23 -21.49
N GLU A 240 -35.15 29.96 -21.86
CA GLU A 240 -34.42 28.98 -21.05
C GLU A 240 -32.92 29.29 -20.96
N LEU A 241 -32.31 29.80 -22.04
CA LEU A 241 -30.91 30.25 -22.02
C LEU A 241 -30.73 31.46 -21.10
N ALA A 242 -31.64 32.43 -21.17
CA ALA A 242 -31.62 33.59 -20.27
C ALA A 242 -31.83 33.19 -18.81
N GLU A 243 -32.68 32.19 -18.54
CA GLU A 243 -32.86 31.65 -17.19
C GLU A 243 -31.59 30.95 -16.69
N LEU A 244 -30.90 30.18 -17.55
CA LEU A 244 -29.64 29.51 -17.22
C LEU A 244 -28.52 30.51 -16.90
N GLU A 245 -28.37 31.56 -17.71
CA GLU A 245 -27.41 32.64 -17.45
C GLU A 245 -27.68 33.31 -16.10
N ASN A 246 -28.96 33.64 -15.83
CA ASN A 246 -29.37 34.23 -14.56
C ASN A 246 -29.08 33.29 -13.37
N LYS A 247 -29.30 31.97 -13.51
CA LYS A 247 -28.92 30.97 -12.50
C LYS A 247 -27.41 30.92 -12.28
N ALA A 248 -26.61 30.99 -13.34
CA ALA A 248 -25.15 30.98 -13.24
C ALA A 248 -24.64 32.24 -12.54
N GLU A 249 -25.13 33.43 -12.90
CA GLU A 249 -24.80 34.69 -12.23
C GLU A 249 -25.19 34.67 -10.75
N LYS A 250 -26.38 34.16 -10.42
CA LYS A 250 -26.82 33.97 -9.03
C LYS A 250 -25.91 33.01 -8.27
N LEU A 251 -25.50 31.89 -8.88
CA LEU A 251 -24.59 30.93 -8.26
C LEU A 251 -23.23 31.56 -7.97
N ILE A 252 -22.67 32.30 -8.92
CA ILE A 252 -21.41 33.04 -8.75
C ILE A 252 -21.56 34.04 -7.59
N ALA A 253 -22.61 34.84 -7.60
CA ALA A 253 -22.87 35.81 -6.52
C ALA A 253 -23.02 35.14 -5.14
N LEU A 254 -23.61 33.94 -5.07
CA LEU A 254 -23.71 33.16 -3.83
C LEU A 254 -22.36 32.59 -3.36
N GLN A 255 -21.51 32.14 -4.28
CA GLN A 255 -20.18 31.62 -3.95
C GLN A 255 -19.21 32.72 -3.52
N GLU A 256 -19.35 33.93 -4.08
CA GLU A 256 -18.52 35.10 -3.77
C GLU A 256 -18.99 35.86 -2.53
N ALA A 257 -20.27 35.73 -2.15
CA ALA A 257 -20.82 36.39 -0.98
C ALA A 257 -20.22 35.79 0.32
N PRO A 258 -19.58 36.61 1.17
CA PRO A 258 -19.13 36.11 2.46
C PRO A 258 -20.33 35.80 3.36
N ASP A 259 -20.23 34.72 4.14
CA ASP A 259 -21.23 34.38 5.15
C ASP A 259 -21.37 35.52 6.17
N ALA A 260 -22.61 35.81 6.56
CA ALA A 260 -22.86 36.84 7.57
C ALA A 260 -22.28 36.41 8.93
N LEU A 261 -21.63 37.35 9.63
CA LEU A 261 -20.97 37.06 10.92
C LEU A 261 -21.91 36.42 11.95
N HIS A 262 -23.18 36.84 11.99
CA HIS A 262 -24.19 36.26 12.87
C HIS A 262 -24.48 34.77 12.56
N ASP A 263 -24.32 34.33 11.31
CA ASP A 263 -24.50 32.93 10.93
C ASP A 263 -23.25 32.09 11.26
N ILE A 264 -22.06 32.64 11.03
CA ILE A 264 -20.80 32.01 11.46
C ILE A 264 -20.79 31.79 12.98
N GLN A 265 -21.31 32.76 13.75
CA GLN A 265 -21.38 32.67 15.22
C GLN A 265 -22.31 31.57 15.73
N LYS A 266 -23.19 31.00 14.89
CA LYS A 266 -24.03 29.84 15.27
C LYS A 266 -23.26 28.52 15.22
N ILE A 267 -22.10 28.48 14.57
CA ILE A 267 -21.27 27.27 14.49
C ILE A 267 -20.65 27.04 15.88
N PRO A 268 -20.92 25.89 16.52
CA PRO A 268 -20.33 25.59 17.81
C PRO A 268 -18.81 25.50 17.68
N HIS A 269 -18.09 26.10 18.61
CA HIS A 269 -16.64 26.09 18.67
C HIS A 269 -16.18 25.82 20.10
N LEU A 270 -14.99 25.24 20.21
CA LEU A 270 -14.30 25.11 21.49
C LEU A 270 -13.93 26.50 22.01
N ARG A 271 -13.94 26.66 23.32
CA ARG A 271 -13.42 27.84 23.98
C ARG A 271 -11.91 27.71 24.17
N ILE A 272 -11.23 28.82 24.36
CA ILE A 272 -9.79 28.81 24.68
C ILE A 272 -9.53 28.00 25.96
N GLU A 273 -10.48 28.00 26.90
CA GLU A 273 -10.38 27.24 28.14
C GLU A 273 -10.47 25.72 27.95
N ASP A 274 -11.01 25.24 26.81
CA ASP A 274 -11.08 23.82 26.48
C ASP A 274 -9.73 23.28 25.96
N ILE A 275 -8.78 24.16 25.63
CA ILE A 275 -7.44 23.81 25.13
C ILE A 275 -6.49 23.58 26.32
N PRO A 276 -5.88 22.40 26.46
CA PRO A 276 -4.89 22.15 27.51
C PRO A 276 -3.75 23.17 27.46
N GLN A 277 -3.55 23.90 28.56
CA GLN A 277 -2.49 24.93 28.65
C GLN A 277 -1.07 24.35 28.70
N LYS A 278 -0.94 23.02 28.91
CA LYS A 278 0.33 22.33 29.00
C LYS A 278 0.38 21.25 27.92
N VAL A 279 1.49 21.25 27.19
CA VAL A 279 1.81 20.18 26.25
C VAL A 279 2.02 18.88 27.03
N GLU A 280 1.44 17.80 26.52
CA GLU A 280 1.67 16.47 27.05
C GLU A 280 3.16 16.12 26.91
N LYS A 281 3.77 15.63 28.00
CA LYS A 281 5.17 15.19 27.99
C LYS A 281 5.20 13.68 28.12
N TYR A 282 5.79 13.03 27.13
CA TYR A 282 6.02 11.60 27.19
C TYR A 282 7.34 11.32 27.91
N PRO A 283 7.39 10.34 28.82
CA PRO A 283 8.63 9.97 29.51
C PRO A 283 9.64 9.38 28.52
N ILE A 284 10.85 9.92 28.53
CA ILE A 284 11.98 9.41 27.73
C ILE A 284 13.12 9.14 28.70
N GLN A 285 13.56 7.89 28.77
CA GLN A 285 14.75 7.52 29.51
C GLN A 285 15.95 7.54 28.55
N VAL A 286 16.94 8.39 28.87
CA VAL A 286 18.16 8.56 28.08
C VAL A 286 19.30 7.87 28.82
N THR A 287 19.97 6.93 28.15
CA THR A 287 21.23 6.34 28.61
C THR A 287 22.32 6.71 27.62
N GLU A 288 23.15 7.68 27.99
CA GLU A 288 24.32 8.06 27.19
C GLU A 288 25.41 6.99 27.32
N ASN A 289 26.14 6.75 26.23
CA ASN A 289 27.24 5.79 26.17
C ASN A 289 26.86 4.42 26.78
N ALA A 290 25.73 3.86 26.35
CA ALA A 290 25.22 2.61 26.88
C ALA A 290 26.25 1.48 26.68
N TYR A 291 26.54 0.74 27.76
CA TYR A 291 27.52 -0.36 27.77
C TYR A 291 28.93 0.04 27.28
N ASP A 292 29.32 1.31 27.43
CA ASP A 292 30.61 1.86 26.98
C ASP A 292 30.86 1.72 25.45
N THR A 293 29.79 1.63 24.66
CA THR A 293 29.84 1.45 23.20
C THR A 293 29.91 2.75 22.39
N GLY A 294 29.72 3.90 23.03
CA GLY A 294 29.54 5.20 22.39
C GLY A 294 28.11 5.46 21.88
N VAL A 295 27.19 4.50 22.01
CA VAL A 295 25.81 4.64 21.54
C VAL A 295 24.90 5.22 22.62
N THR A 296 24.10 6.22 22.26
CA THR A 296 23.03 6.74 23.13
C THR A 296 21.75 5.95 22.92
N VAL A 297 21.18 5.40 24.00
CA VAL A 297 19.93 4.64 23.96
C VAL A 297 18.79 5.50 24.51
N LEU A 298 17.73 5.63 23.72
CA LEU A 298 16.47 6.27 24.09
C LEU A 298 15.41 5.20 24.31
N LYS A 299 14.82 5.15 25.51
CA LYS A 299 13.70 4.26 25.82
C LYS A 299 12.44 5.07 26.07
N HIS A 300 11.39 4.73 25.36
CA HIS A 300 10.07 5.32 25.50
C HIS A 300 9.18 4.35 26.26
N GLU A 301 8.62 4.81 27.38
CA GLU A 301 7.61 4.04 28.10
C GLU A 301 6.25 4.33 27.47
N VAL A 302 5.63 3.30 26.91
CA VAL A 302 4.29 3.37 26.30
C VAL A 302 3.32 2.52 27.09
N SER A 303 2.06 2.96 27.20
CA SER A 303 1.04 2.27 28.01
C SER A 303 0.75 0.84 27.54
N SER A 304 0.89 0.57 26.24
CA SER A 304 0.86 -0.77 25.66
C SER A 304 1.48 -0.76 24.27
N SER A 305 2.36 -1.72 23.99
CA SER A 305 2.84 -2.04 22.65
C SER A 305 2.25 -3.36 22.11
N HIS A 306 1.26 -3.95 22.80
CA HIS A 306 0.71 -5.28 22.50
C HIS A 306 1.77 -6.40 22.46
N GLY A 307 2.89 -6.23 23.19
CA GLY A 307 4.00 -7.17 23.20
C GLY A 307 4.90 -7.09 21.97
N ILE A 308 4.87 -5.95 21.26
CA ILE A 308 5.75 -5.60 20.15
C ILE A 308 6.88 -4.71 20.67
N LEU A 309 8.09 -4.98 20.20
CA LEU A 309 9.25 -4.11 20.33
C LEU A 309 9.40 -3.32 19.03
N TYR A 310 9.57 -2.00 19.15
CA TYR A 310 9.96 -1.12 18.06
C TYR A 310 11.40 -0.67 18.31
N ALA A 311 12.30 -0.96 17.37
CA ALA A 311 13.71 -0.61 17.45
C ALA A 311 14.09 0.26 16.26
N ASN A 312 14.69 1.43 16.54
CA ASN A 312 15.20 2.35 15.53
C ASN A 312 16.67 2.61 15.83
N PHE A 313 17.56 2.23 14.90
CA PHE A 313 18.97 2.52 14.98
C PHE A 313 19.31 3.69 14.05
N GLY A 314 19.63 4.84 14.65
CA GLY A 314 19.91 6.08 13.92
C GLY A 314 21.41 6.32 13.77
N ILE A 315 21.85 6.56 12.54
CA ILE A 315 23.23 6.85 12.16
C ILE A 315 23.30 8.27 11.62
N ASP A 316 24.17 9.11 12.19
CA ASP A 316 24.41 10.46 11.67
C ASP A 316 25.29 10.37 10.42
N ILE A 317 24.70 10.70 9.28
CA ILE A 317 25.34 10.71 7.96
C ILE A 317 25.45 12.14 7.40
N SER A 318 25.41 13.16 8.26
CA SER A 318 25.51 14.57 7.85
C SER A 318 26.86 14.92 7.19
N ASN A 319 27.84 14.02 7.24
CA ASN A 319 29.16 14.17 6.64
C ASN A 319 29.27 13.57 5.22
N VAL A 320 28.17 13.01 4.67
CA VAL A 320 28.14 12.54 3.27
C VAL A 320 28.37 13.71 2.31
N SER A 321 29.14 13.47 1.24
CA SER A 321 29.43 14.52 0.26
C SER A 321 28.16 14.93 -0.49
N TYR A 322 28.09 16.19 -0.93
CA TYR A 322 26.91 16.69 -1.65
C TYR A 322 26.61 15.87 -2.91
N ASP A 323 27.66 15.46 -3.63
CA ASP A 323 27.54 14.71 -4.88
C ASP A 323 26.98 13.29 -4.66
N ASP A 324 27.09 12.73 -3.45
CA ASP A 324 26.60 11.40 -3.11
C ASP A 324 25.15 11.40 -2.58
N ILE A 325 24.55 12.58 -2.32
CA ILE A 325 23.21 12.68 -1.73
C ILE A 325 22.15 12.00 -2.61
N GLU A 326 22.29 12.11 -3.94
CA GLU A 326 21.37 11.49 -4.90
C GLU A 326 21.40 9.96 -4.86
N LEU A 327 22.49 9.37 -4.36
CA LEU A 327 22.65 7.92 -4.24
C LEU A 327 22.04 7.35 -2.95
N LEU A 328 21.77 8.20 -1.94
CA LEU A 328 21.28 7.74 -0.64
C LEU A 328 19.97 6.96 -0.72
N PRO A 329 18.94 7.36 -1.51
CA PRO A 329 17.73 6.56 -1.64
C PRO A 329 17.98 5.17 -2.22
N ILE A 330 18.92 5.05 -3.18
CA ILE A 330 19.30 3.77 -3.78
C ILE A 330 19.98 2.88 -2.73
N ILE A 331 20.89 3.46 -1.93
CA ILE A 331 21.56 2.75 -0.85
C ILE A 331 20.54 2.20 0.16
N CYS A 332 19.54 2.99 0.57
CA CYS A 332 18.48 2.51 1.47
C CYS A 332 17.77 1.29 0.88
N ASN A 333 17.40 1.32 -0.40
CA ASN A 333 16.75 0.18 -1.06
C ASN A 333 17.67 -1.06 -1.13
N LEU A 334 18.96 -0.85 -1.40
CA LEU A 334 19.95 -1.94 -1.45
C LEU A 334 20.26 -2.55 -0.08
N MET A 335 20.04 -1.82 1.02
CA MET A 335 20.25 -2.33 2.38
C MET A 335 19.17 -3.31 2.83
N GLU A 336 18.03 -3.35 2.15
CA GLU A 336 16.93 -4.29 2.43
C GLU A 336 17.03 -5.58 1.58
N ARG A 337 18.26 -5.94 1.19
CA ARG A 337 18.57 -7.04 0.27
C ARG A 337 19.49 -8.09 0.90
N GLY A 338 19.74 -9.16 0.17
CA GLY A 338 20.63 -10.25 0.53
C GLY A 338 22.04 -9.77 0.88
N THR A 339 22.72 -10.57 1.70
CA THR A 339 24.07 -10.32 2.20
C THR A 339 25.05 -11.38 1.69
N LYS A 340 26.30 -11.35 2.17
CA LYS A 340 27.25 -12.45 1.93
C LYS A 340 26.86 -13.74 2.65
N ALA A 341 26.05 -13.64 3.71
CA ALA A 341 25.65 -14.77 4.54
C ALA A 341 24.28 -15.36 4.14
N LEU A 342 23.39 -14.52 3.59
CA LEU A 342 22.04 -14.89 3.20
C LEU A 342 21.78 -14.40 1.78
N THR A 343 21.25 -15.26 0.92
CA THR A 343 20.68 -14.83 -0.36
C THR A 343 19.49 -13.88 -0.14
N GLU A 344 19.07 -13.17 -1.18
CA GLU A 344 17.88 -12.30 -1.15
C GLU A 344 16.66 -13.02 -0.54
N VAL A 345 16.39 -14.23 -1.03
CA VAL A 345 15.26 -15.06 -0.60
C VAL A 345 15.40 -15.45 0.88
N GLU A 346 16.59 -15.87 1.30
CA GLU A 346 16.85 -16.25 2.70
C GLU A 346 16.76 -15.05 3.65
N PHE A 347 17.19 -13.86 3.22
CA PHE A 347 17.07 -12.64 4.01
C PHE A 347 15.60 -12.26 4.22
N HIS A 348 14.80 -12.17 3.15
CA HIS A 348 13.37 -11.85 3.25
C HIS A 348 12.60 -12.89 4.07
N ARG A 349 12.94 -14.18 3.94
CA ARG A 349 12.40 -15.24 4.81
C ARG A 349 12.77 -15.00 6.27
N ALA A 350 14.02 -14.71 6.59
CA ALA A 350 14.47 -14.46 7.95
C ALA A 350 13.74 -13.24 8.55
N VAL A 351 13.56 -12.17 7.78
CA VAL A 351 12.78 -11.00 8.18
C VAL A 351 11.33 -11.38 8.45
N GLY A 352 10.64 -12.05 7.53
CA GLY A 352 9.22 -12.43 7.71
C GLY A 352 8.97 -13.46 8.81
N VAL A 353 9.90 -14.39 9.04
CA VAL A 353 9.77 -15.39 10.13
C VAL A 353 9.97 -14.74 11.50
N ASN A 354 10.93 -13.83 11.63
CA ASN A 354 11.39 -13.37 12.94
C ASN A 354 10.83 -12.01 13.35
N THR A 355 10.41 -11.18 12.38
CA THR A 355 10.09 -9.77 12.60
C THR A 355 8.70 -9.43 12.03
N GLY A 356 8.23 -8.21 12.29
CA GLY A 356 7.09 -7.60 11.60
C GLY A 356 7.52 -6.67 10.47
N GLY A 357 8.78 -6.75 10.04
CA GLY A 357 9.37 -5.90 9.00
C GLY A 357 10.57 -5.10 9.49
N ILE A 358 11.50 -4.88 8.55
CA ILE A 358 12.67 -4.02 8.67
C ILE A 358 12.60 -3.02 7.51
N SER A 359 12.98 -1.78 7.76
CA SER A 359 13.08 -0.74 6.72
C SER A 359 14.22 0.21 7.01
N VAL A 360 14.84 0.74 5.96
CA VAL A 360 15.90 1.74 6.04
C VAL A 360 15.36 3.05 5.49
N LYS A 361 15.39 4.11 6.31
CA LYS A 361 14.83 5.42 5.96
C LYS A 361 15.82 6.54 6.21
N LEU A 362 15.81 7.52 5.31
CA LEU A 362 16.52 8.78 5.50
C LEU A 362 15.59 9.78 6.20
N GLU A 363 16.13 10.51 7.17
CA GLU A 363 15.47 11.64 7.79
C GLU A 363 16.37 12.87 7.71
N PHE A 364 15.83 13.95 7.13
CA PHE A 364 16.48 15.25 7.06
C PHE A 364 15.73 16.18 7.98
N GLN A 365 16.37 16.63 9.05
CA GLN A 365 15.72 17.49 10.04
C GLN A 365 16.51 18.79 10.27
N PRO A 366 15.85 19.96 10.23
CA PRO A 366 16.48 21.20 10.65
C PRO A 366 16.74 21.15 12.16
N VAL A 367 17.96 21.50 12.56
CA VAL A 367 18.33 21.64 13.96
C VAL A 367 17.99 23.06 14.40
N LEU A 368 16.91 23.18 15.18
CA LEU A 368 16.49 24.45 15.72
C LEU A 368 17.32 24.83 16.95
N PRO A 369 17.70 26.11 17.13
CA PRO A 369 18.35 26.57 18.35
C PRO A 369 17.44 26.36 19.57
N LYS A 370 18.04 26.12 20.76
CA LYS A 370 17.31 25.86 22.02
C LYS A 370 16.26 26.92 22.38
N LYS A 371 16.41 28.15 21.89
CA LYS A 371 15.40 29.21 21.92
C LYS A 371 14.97 29.47 20.48
N PHE A 372 14.04 28.66 19.98
CA PHE A 372 13.45 28.86 18.67
C PHE A 372 12.30 29.85 18.79
N ASP A 373 12.42 30.97 18.10
CA ASP A 373 11.34 31.92 17.87
C ASP A 373 10.88 31.73 16.42
N SER A 374 9.61 31.34 16.24
CA SER A 374 9.03 31.04 14.93
C SER A 374 8.98 32.24 13.98
N SER A 375 9.33 33.45 14.46
CA SER A 375 9.50 34.64 13.62
C SER A 375 10.86 34.73 12.91
N TYR A 376 11.82 33.86 13.24
CA TYR A 376 13.15 33.87 12.63
C TYR A 376 13.33 32.80 11.55
N VAL A 377 13.68 33.22 10.34
CA VAL A 377 14.14 32.33 9.26
C VAL A 377 15.60 31.98 9.51
N THR A 378 15.90 30.70 9.75
CA THR A 378 17.28 30.23 9.88
C THR A 378 18.01 30.28 8.54
N SER A 379 19.35 30.37 8.56
CA SER A 379 20.17 30.45 7.33
C SER A 379 20.19 29.18 6.48
N GLY A 380 19.46 28.12 6.85
CA GLY A 380 19.42 26.87 6.10
C GLY A 380 20.68 26.01 6.19
N ASN A 381 21.62 26.31 7.10
CA ASN A 381 22.88 25.57 7.21
C ASN A 381 22.92 24.58 8.40
N ASN A 382 21.83 24.46 9.15
CA ASN A 382 21.77 23.63 10.35
C ASN A 382 20.79 22.48 10.12
N PHE A 383 21.24 21.45 9.40
CA PHE A 383 20.49 20.22 9.19
C PHE A 383 21.24 19.04 9.77
N LYS A 384 20.49 18.05 10.26
CA LYS A 384 21.00 16.71 10.48
C LYS A 384 20.40 15.79 9.45
N THR A 385 21.26 14.97 8.85
CA THR A 385 20.84 13.86 8.00
C THR A 385 21.10 12.58 8.78
N LEU A 386 20.02 11.86 9.07
CA LEU A 386 20.04 10.59 9.79
C LEU A 386 19.62 9.47 8.85
N LEU A 387 20.37 8.37 8.87
CA LEU A 387 19.94 7.09 8.32
C LEU A 387 19.39 6.25 9.46
N PHE A 388 18.14 5.82 9.36
CA PHE A 388 17.50 4.95 10.34
C PHE A 388 17.31 3.56 9.78
N VAL A 389 17.88 2.56 10.45
CA VAL A 389 17.44 1.16 10.32
C VAL A 389 16.34 0.95 11.35
N LYS A 390 15.11 0.79 10.87
CA LYS A 390 13.90 0.66 11.70
C LYS A 390 13.38 -0.76 11.58
N GLY A 391 12.98 -1.34 12.69
CA GLY A 391 12.40 -2.67 12.68
C GLY A 391 11.50 -2.90 13.87
N LYS A 392 10.64 -3.89 13.72
CA LYS A 392 9.66 -4.27 14.73
C LYS A 392 9.58 -5.78 14.85
N SER A 393 9.37 -6.28 16.05
CA SER A 393 9.22 -7.72 16.30
C SER A 393 8.38 -7.96 17.54
N THR A 394 7.92 -9.20 17.74
CA THR A 394 7.45 -9.58 19.08
C THR A 394 8.63 -9.52 20.06
N VAL A 395 8.37 -9.25 21.33
CA VAL A 395 9.43 -9.15 22.36
C VAL A 395 10.28 -10.42 22.43
N ASN A 396 9.69 -11.59 22.20
CA ASN A 396 10.41 -12.87 22.22
C ASN A 396 11.41 -13.03 21.05
N ASN A 397 11.20 -12.31 19.95
CA ASN A 397 12.08 -12.33 18.78
C ASN A 397 13.03 -11.12 18.71
N ALA A 398 13.15 -10.35 19.81
CA ALA A 398 14.00 -9.16 19.83
C ALA A 398 15.45 -9.45 19.44
N SER A 399 16.03 -10.56 19.92
CA SER A 399 17.39 -10.96 19.55
C SER A 399 17.54 -11.17 18.05
N ASN A 400 16.60 -11.90 17.43
CA ASN A 400 16.63 -12.17 15.99
C ASN A 400 16.47 -10.88 15.16
N LEU A 401 15.68 -9.91 15.64
CA LEU A 401 15.59 -8.58 15.03
C LEU A 401 16.95 -7.88 15.01
N PHE A 402 17.67 -7.87 16.14
CA PHE A 402 18.98 -7.24 16.23
C PHE A 402 20.10 -8.01 15.53
N GLU A 403 19.96 -9.31 15.29
CA GLU A 403 20.87 -10.08 14.44
C GLU A 403 20.71 -9.77 12.96
N LEU A 404 19.53 -9.29 12.54
CA LEU A 404 19.24 -8.87 11.17
C LEU A 404 19.60 -7.40 10.88
N PHE A 405 19.79 -6.57 11.93
CA PHE A 405 20.31 -5.21 11.82
C PHE A 405 21.82 -5.23 11.57
#